data_AF-A0A8B9KG08-F1
#
_entry.id   AF-A0A8B9KG08-F1
#
_cell.length_a   1.000
_cell.length_b   1.000
_cell.length_c   1.000
_cell.angle_alpha   90.00
_cell.angle_beta   90.00
_cell.angle_gamma   90.00
#
_symmetry.space_group_name_H-M   'P 1'
#
loop_
_entity.id
_entity.type
_entity.pdbx_description
1 polymer ?
#
loop_
_entity_poly.entity_id
_entity_poly.type
_entity_poly.pdbx_seq_one_letter_code
_entity_poly.pdbx_strand_id
1 'polypeptide(L)'
;NNKRVSQNDLLSQNNDLCYVTERVNVNISCFSGLHVTSSVHTYDVRKVELTPLEQRKLTFDSHAVVKELESNGFEKKQAEVIVTALVTLTTANMDIVYRDMVTGAHQEIALQQIMAHLDSIRKDMVILEKSEFASLRSENAKMKTELEQIKNRLFDESQKIRADAKLDINLERSRVTDMFTEQEKNLMEVNSEFNKKTGEIESSTVDTTKKIDIEVASLKTLLESLKLQTVRYLAACIFSCLVLSLGFWRLWK
;
A
#
# COMPACT_ATOMS: atom_id res chain seq x y z
N ASN A 1 34.84 22.43 -14.39
CA ASN A 1 33.49 21.96 -14.06
C ASN A 1 33.25 20.45 -14.13
N ASN A 2 34.26 19.59 -14.35
CA ASN A 2 34.04 18.14 -14.48
C ASN A 2 34.70 17.27 -13.37
N LYS A 3 34.98 17.85 -12.20
CA LYS A 3 35.53 17.13 -11.03
C LYS A 3 34.65 17.16 -9.78
N ARG A 4 33.60 18.01 -9.74
CA ARG A 4 32.67 18.09 -8.61
C ARG A 4 31.49 17.11 -8.69
N VAL A 5 31.22 16.52 -9.86
CA VAL A 5 30.10 15.60 -10.05
C VAL A 5 30.43 14.20 -9.49
N SER A 6 31.62 13.65 -9.77
CA SER A 6 31.99 12.32 -9.25
C SER A 6 32.12 12.22 -7.73
N GLN A 7 32.38 13.32 -7.03
CA GLN A 7 32.54 13.28 -5.57
C GLN A 7 31.18 13.23 -4.84
N ASN A 8 30.13 13.79 -5.44
CA ASN A 8 28.77 13.72 -4.91
C ASN A 8 28.12 12.35 -5.16
N ASP A 9 28.45 11.69 -6.28
CA ASP A 9 27.96 10.34 -6.58
C ASP A 9 28.58 9.27 -5.65
N LEU A 10 29.86 9.43 -5.27
CA LEU A 10 30.54 8.57 -4.31
C LEU A 10 30.03 8.76 -2.86
N LEU A 11 29.59 9.97 -2.51
CA LEU A 11 28.97 10.25 -1.20
C LEU A 11 27.54 9.69 -1.11
N SER A 12 26.79 9.67 -2.22
CA SER A 12 25.46 9.04 -2.24
C SER A 12 25.55 7.52 -2.09
N GLN A 13 26.51 6.86 -2.75
CA GLN A 13 26.71 5.41 -2.61
C GLN A 13 27.20 4.98 -1.22
N ASN A 14 28.01 5.82 -0.53
CA ASN A 14 28.46 5.52 0.83
C ASN A 14 27.37 5.79 1.89
N ASN A 15 26.50 6.78 1.68
CA ASN A 15 25.35 6.99 2.57
C ASN A 15 24.34 5.85 2.47
N ASP A 16 24.10 5.29 1.28
CA ASP A 16 23.22 4.12 1.11
C ASP A 16 23.77 2.85 1.78
N LEU A 17 25.10 2.72 1.93
CA LEU A 17 25.72 1.61 2.66
C LEU A 17 25.62 1.80 4.19
N CYS A 18 25.58 3.04 4.66
CA CYS A 18 25.46 3.36 6.08
C CYS A 18 24.02 3.17 6.60
N TYR A 19 23.00 3.44 5.78
CA TYR A 19 21.58 3.23 6.17
C TYR A 19 21.15 1.76 6.27
N VAL A 20 21.97 0.80 5.81
CA VAL A 20 21.66 -0.64 5.90
C VAL A 20 22.29 -1.30 7.12
N THR A 21 23.23 -0.65 7.81
CA THR A 21 24.00 -1.29 8.90
C THR A 21 23.41 -1.01 10.30
N GLU A 22 22.35 -0.23 10.40
CA GLU A 22 21.78 0.18 11.69
C GLU A 22 20.30 -0.16 11.79
N ARG A 23 19.94 -1.46 11.75
CA ARG A 23 18.78 -2.08 12.44
C ARG A 23 18.79 -3.60 12.27
N VAL A 24 19.68 -4.28 12.99
CA VAL A 24 19.52 -5.72 13.28
C VAL A 24 19.68 -5.92 14.79
N ASN A 25 18.76 -5.35 15.55
CA ASN A 25 18.48 -5.79 16.90
C ASN A 25 17.49 -6.96 16.77
N VAL A 26 18.01 -8.18 16.60
CA VAL A 26 17.19 -9.40 16.54
C VAL A 26 16.74 -9.71 17.96
N ASN A 27 15.60 -9.11 18.32
CA ASN A 27 14.78 -9.62 19.40
C ASN A 27 14.22 -10.96 18.92
N ILE A 28 14.77 -12.07 19.42
CA ILE A 28 14.29 -13.43 19.13
C ILE A 28 12.93 -13.60 19.81
N SER A 29 11.90 -13.08 19.14
CA SER A 29 10.50 -13.28 19.49
C SER A 29 9.96 -14.35 18.56
N CYS A 30 9.89 -15.56 19.11
CA CYS A 30 9.23 -16.76 18.61
C CYS A 30 8.27 -16.53 17.42
N PHE A 31 8.72 -16.87 16.22
CA PHE A 31 7.82 -17.12 15.09
C PHE A 31 7.54 -18.63 15.05
N SER A 32 6.40 -19.01 15.61
CA SER A 32 5.80 -20.32 15.42
C SER A 32 5.49 -20.51 13.93
N GLY A 33 6.09 -21.54 13.31
CA GLY A 33 5.68 -22.00 11.99
C GLY A 33 6.79 -22.17 10.96
N LEU A 34 7.93 -22.77 11.34
CA LEU A 34 8.75 -23.47 10.36
C LEU A 34 8.65 -24.95 10.66
N HIS A 35 7.84 -25.68 9.89
CA HIS A 35 7.79 -27.13 9.93
C HIS A 35 9.06 -27.65 9.25
N VAL A 36 10.20 -27.49 9.94
CA VAL A 36 11.42 -28.20 9.63
C VAL A 36 11.12 -29.65 9.97
N THR A 37 10.90 -30.47 8.95
CA THR A 37 11.03 -31.92 9.12
C THR A 37 12.48 -32.18 9.48
N SER A 38 12.80 -32.10 10.76
CA SER A 38 14.07 -32.57 11.29
C SER A 38 14.15 -34.04 10.93
N SER A 39 14.88 -34.36 9.86
CA SER A 39 15.29 -35.73 9.62
C SER A 39 16.13 -36.12 10.83
N VAL A 40 15.52 -36.87 11.74
CA VAL A 40 16.23 -37.54 12.83
C VAL A 40 17.18 -38.51 12.14
N HIS A 41 18.38 -38.04 11.81
CA HIS A 41 19.47 -38.89 11.38
C HIS A 41 19.82 -39.72 12.61
N THR A 42 19.26 -40.93 12.66
CA THR A 42 19.72 -41.98 13.54
C THR A 42 21.19 -42.21 13.21
N TYR A 43 22.07 -41.66 14.04
CA TYR A 43 23.49 -41.99 14.01
C TYR A 43 23.59 -43.48 14.29
N ASP A 44 23.73 -44.28 13.23
CA ASP A 44 23.94 -45.70 13.33
C ASP A 44 25.36 -45.91 13.84
N VAL A 45 25.50 -45.94 15.17
CA VAL A 45 26.73 -46.31 15.84
C VAL A 45 26.93 -47.80 15.57
N ARG A 46 27.50 -48.12 14.40
CA ARG A 46 27.88 -49.49 14.07
C ARG A 46 28.81 -49.99 15.16
N LYS A 47 28.32 -50.94 15.96
CA LYS A 47 29.12 -51.62 16.98
C LYS A 47 30.24 -52.36 16.24
N VAL A 48 31.46 -51.83 16.34
CA VAL A 48 32.65 -52.37 15.68
C VAL A 48 33.04 -53.65 16.43
N GLU A 49 32.46 -54.78 16.05
CA GLU A 49 32.90 -56.07 16.57
C GLU A 49 34.07 -56.57 15.74
N LEU A 50 35.29 -56.22 16.17
CA LEU A 50 36.50 -56.78 15.60
C LEU A 50 36.78 -58.14 16.24
N THR A 51 37.11 -59.09 15.37
CA THR A 51 37.64 -60.46 15.56
C THR A 51 38.14 -60.84 16.96
N PRO A 52 37.93 -62.11 17.39
CA PRO A 52 38.43 -62.59 18.67
C PRO A 52 39.96 -62.44 18.72
N LEU A 53 40.47 -61.73 19.72
CA LEU A 53 41.91 -61.60 19.98
C LEU A 53 42.48 -62.96 20.40
N GLU A 54 42.95 -63.74 19.43
CA GLU A 54 43.69 -65.00 19.61
C GLU A 54 45.07 -64.82 20.26
N GLN A 55 45.52 -63.57 20.48
CA GLN A 55 46.81 -63.25 21.11
C GLN A 55 46.77 -63.13 22.64
N ARG A 56 45.73 -63.65 23.30
CA ARG A 56 45.66 -63.77 24.77
C ARG A 56 46.53 -64.93 25.28
N LYS A 57 47.84 -64.89 25.03
CA LYS A 57 48.77 -65.86 25.65
C LYS A 57 49.49 -65.19 26.81
N LEU A 58 48.87 -65.27 28.00
CA LEU A 58 49.57 -64.98 29.25
C LEU A 58 50.72 -65.99 29.35
N THR A 59 51.96 -65.49 29.28
CA THR A 59 53.15 -66.30 29.55
C THR A 59 53.31 -66.45 31.06
N PHE A 60 52.36 -67.15 31.69
CA PHE A 60 52.51 -67.55 33.08
C PHE A 60 53.35 -68.82 33.11
N ASP A 61 54.60 -68.70 33.54
CA ASP A 61 55.48 -69.87 33.71
C ASP A 61 55.11 -70.60 35.00
N SER A 62 54.07 -71.44 34.91
CA SER A 62 53.59 -72.25 36.03
C SER A 62 54.70 -73.12 36.64
N HIS A 63 55.66 -73.57 35.83
CA HIS A 63 56.68 -74.50 36.27
C HIS A 63 57.79 -73.80 37.07
N ALA A 64 58.19 -72.58 36.67
CA ALA A 64 59.12 -71.78 37.46
C ALA A 64 58.53 -71.46 38.85
N VAL A 65 57.26 -71.07 38.91
CA VAL A 65 56.59 -70.72 40.17
C VAL A 65 56.41 -71.93 41.08
N VAL A 66 56.07 -73.11 40.52
CA VAL A 66 55.99 -74.35 41.32
C VAL A 66 57.35 -74.70 41.94
N LYS A 67 58.44 -74.62 41.16
CA LYS A 67 59.80 -74.89 41.67
C LYS A 67 60.21 -73.93 42.78
N GLU A 68 59.85 -72.65 42.65
CA GLU A 68 60.13 -71.65 43.68
C GLU A 68 59.36 -71.94 44.97
N LEU A 69 58.09 -72.34 44.88
CA LEU A 69 57.29 -72.75 46.04
C LEU A 69 57.81 -74.02 46.70
N GLU A 70 58.23 -75.02 45.92
CA GLU A 70 58.89 -76.23 46.44
C GLU A 70 60.18 -75.89 47.21
N SER A 71 61.00 -74.98 46.69
CA SER A 71 62.23 -74.54 47.34
C SER A 71 62.00 -73.80 48.67
N ASN A 72 60.81 -73.22 48.85
CA ASN A 72 60.38 -72.53 50.07
C ASN A 72 59.64 -73.45 51.07
N GLY A 73 59.66 -74.77 50.85
CA GLY A 73 59.16 -75.76 51.81
C GLY A 73 57.72 -76.21 51.60
N PHE A 74 57.09 -75.89 50.46
CA PHE A 74 55.77 -76.42 50.10
C PHE A 74 55.88 -77.81 49.47
N GLU A 75 54.94 -78.70 49.77
CA GLU A 75 54.82 -79.96 49.04
C GLU A 75 54.44 -79.68 47.58
N LYS A 76 55.02 -80.43 46.63
CA LYS A 76 54.73 -80.30 45.19
C LYS A 76 53.24 -80.16 44.86
N LYS A 77 52.41 -81.00 45.48
CA LYS A 77 50.95 -80.98 45.29
C LYS A 77 50.30 -79.68 45.76
N GLN A 78 50.79 -79.12 46.87
CA GLN A 78 50.29 -77.85 47.41
C GLN A 78 50.72 -76.67 46.52
N ALA A 79 51.97 -76.68 46.04
CA ALA A 79 52.49 -75.69 45.10
C ALA A 79 51.72 -75.70 43.77
N GLU A 80 51.44 -76.88 43.22
CA GLU A 80 50.64 -77.04 41.99
C GLU A 80 49.21 -76.50 42.14
N VAL A 81 48.55 -76.74 43.28
CA VAL A 81 47.18 -76.24 43.54
C VAL A 81 47.15 -74.72 43.65
N ILE A 82 48.11 -74.13 44.38
CA ILE A 82 48.22 -72.67 44.53
C ILE A 82 48.46 -72.02 43.16
N VAL A 83 49.40 -72.56 42.38
CA VAL A 83 49.71 -72.06 41.04
C VAL A 83 48.52 -72.20 40.09
N THR A 84 47.78 -73.31 40.17
CA THR A 84 46.57 -73.51 39.36
C THR A 84 45.47 -72.49 39.70
N ALA A 85 45.28 -72.19 40.99
CA ALA A 85 44.34 -71.16 41.44
C ALA A 85 44.77 -69.76 40.96
N LEU A 86 46.06 -69.44 41.02
CA LEU A 86 46.60 -68.17 40.53
C LEU A 86 46.45 -68.00 39.02
N VAL A 87 46.72 -69.05 38.23
CA VAL A 87 46.51 -69.03 36.78
C VAL A 87 45.04 -68.82 36.46
N THR A 88 44.14 -69.50 37.17
CA THR A 88 42.69 -69.38 36.97
C THR A 88 42.19 -67.98 37.30
N LEU A 89 42.58 -67.42 38.45
CA LEU A 89 42.21 -66.06 38.86
C LEU A 89 42.77 -65.00 37.90
N THR A 90 44.04 -65.13 37.51
CA THR A 90 44.70 -64.18 36.61
C THR A 90 44.07 -64.20 35.22
N THR A 91 43.72 -65.39 34.72
CA THR A 91 43.01 -65.56 33.44
C THR A 91 41.63 -64.90 33.50
N ALA A 92 40.86 -65.15 34.57
CA ALA A 92 39.54 -64.55 34.76
C ALA A 92 39.60 -63.01 34.89
N ASN A 93 40.58 -62.47 35.62
CA ASN A 93 40.78 -61.02 35.73
C ASN A 93 41.20 -60.39 34.41
N MET A 94 42.06 -61.04 33.62
CA MET A 94 42.45 -60.55 32.30
C MET A 94 41.25 -60.45 31.36
N ASP A 95 40.36 -61.44 31.35
CA ASP A 95 39.18 -61.41 30.48
C ASP A 95 38.24 -60.24 30.80
N ILE A 96 38.12 -59.87 32.07
CA ILE A 96 37.35 -58.68 32.50
C ILE A 96 38.05 -57.40 32.03
N VAL A 97 39.34 -57.26 32.33
CA VAL A 97 40.11 -56.06 31.97
C VAL A 97 40.15 -55.84 30.46
N TYR A 98 40.33 -56.90 29.66
CA TYR A 98 40.35 -56.79 28.20
C TYR A 98 38.98 -56.56 27.56
N ARG A 99 37.87 -56.90 28.23
CA ARG A 99 36.54 -56.48 27.75
C ARG A 99 36.33 -54.98 27.90
N ASP A 100 36.84 -54.41 28.99
CA ASP A 100 36.61 -53.00 29.33
C ASP A 100 37.70 -52.09 28.72
N MET A 101 38.83 -52.66 28.30
CA MET A 101 39.88 -51.94 27.57
C MET A 101 39.51 -51.69 26.11
N VAL A 102 39.88 -50.50 25.64
CA VAL A 102 39.80 -50.12 24.23
C VAL A 102 41.15 -50.37 23.58
N THR A 103 41.18 -51.12 22.49
CA THR A 103 42.41 -51.35 21.71
C THR A 103 42.68 -50.16 20.79
N GLY A 104 43.96 -49.94 20.42
CA GLY A 104 44.32 -48.87 19.49
C GLY A 104 43.58 -48.96 18.15
N ALA A 105 43.33 -50.18 17.65
CA ALA A 105 42.54 -50.41 16.45
C ALA A 105 41.07 -49.96 16.62
N HIS A 106 40.48 -50.17 17.79
CA HIS A 106 39.12 -49.72 18.10
C HIS A 106 39.03 -48.19 18.14
N GLN A 107 40.05 -47.53 18.69
CA GLN A 107 40.16 -46.07 18.71
C GLN A 107 40.33 -45.48 17.30
N GLU A 108 41.15 -46.10 16.45
CA GLU A 108 41.37 -45.64 15.07
C GLU A 108 40.08 -45.70 14.24
N ILE A 109 39.31 -46.79 14.32
CA ILE A 109 38.05 -46.91 13.59
C ILE A 109 37.02 -45.89 14.08
N ALA A 110 36.92 -45.69 15.40
CA ALA A 110 36.02 -44.67 15.95
C ALA A 110 36.41 -43.26 15.46
N LEU A 111 37.70 -42.95 15.41
CA LEU A 111 38.19 -41.68 14.87
C LEU A 111 37.87 -41.53 13.38
N GLN A 112 38.07 -42.57 12.57
CA GLN A 112 37.72 -42.53 11.14
C GLN A 112 36.23 -42.29 10.92
N GLN A 113 35.35 -42.90 11.75
CA GLN A 113 33.92 -42.64 11.71
C GLN A 113 33.60 -41.18 12.06
N ILE A 114 34.16 -40.65 13.15
CA ILE A 114 33.98 -39.25 13.55
C ILE A 114 34.44 -38.30 12.43
N MET A 115 35.60 -38.57 11.81
CA MET A 115 36.10 -37.78 10.69
C MET A 115 35.16 -37.81 9.49
N ALA A 116 34.64 -38.98 9.12
CA ALA A 116 33.67 -39.11 8.03
C ALA A 116 32.37 -38.33 8.32
N HIS A 117 31.90 -38.34 9.57
CA HIS A 117 30.74 -37.55 9.98
C HIS A 117 31.01 -36.04 9.91
N LEU A 118 32.18 -35.58 10.38
CA LEU A 118 32.58 -34.17 10.26
C LEU A 118 32.68 -33.73 8.79
N ASP A 119 33.18 -34.61 7.91
CA ASP A 119 33.25 -34.33 6.47
C ASP A 119 31.86 -34.24 5.83
N SER A 120 30.90 -35.05 6.28
CA SER A 120 29.49 -34.95 5.86
C SER A 120 28.88 -33.61 6.28
N ILE A 121 29.02 -33.24 7.57
CA ILE A 121 28.51 -31.98 8.11
C ILE A 121 29.10 -30.78 7.35
N ARG A 122 30.39 -30.83 7.02
CA ARG A 122 31.05 -29.77 6.23
C ARG A 122 30.45 -29.64 4.83
N LYS A 123 30.14 -30.76 4.17
CA LYS A 123 29.48 -30.73 2.85
C LYS A 123 28.09 -30.11 2.95
N ASP A 124 27.31 -30.51 3.94
CA ASP A 124 25.96 -29.99 4.16
C ASP A 124 25.97 -28.48 4.42
N MET A 125 26.90 -27.99 5.26
CA MET A 125 27.12 -26.56 5.49
C MET A 125 27.39 -25.81 4.17
N VAL A 126 28.30 -26.30 3.34
CA VAL A 126 28.65 -25.66 2.05
C VAL A 126 27.47 -25.69 1.08
N ILE A 127 26.68 -26.76 1.06
CA ILE A 127 25.47 -26.87 0.22
C ILE A 127 24.41 -25.88 0.69
N LEU A 128 24.20 -25.76 1.99
CA LEU A 128 23.23 -24.85 2.57
C LEU A 128 23.64 -23.39 2.32
N GLU A 129 24.91 -23.05 2.56
CA GLU A 129 25.46 -21.73 2.25
C GLU A 129 25.37 -21.37 0.76
N LYS A 130 25.57 -22.33 -0.15
CA LYS A 130 25.53 -22.04 -1.58
C LYS A 130 24.13 -22.05 -2.17
N SER A 131 23.29 -23.02 -1.82
CA SER A 131 21.97 -23.18 -2.44
C SER A 131 20.91 -22.26 -1.84
N GLU A 132 20.83 -22.15 -0.51
CA GLU A 132 19.80 -21.34 0.13
C GLU A 132 20.09 -19.85 -0.03
N PHE A 133 21.34 -19.40 0.14
CA PHE A 133 21.66 -17.99 -0.13
C PHE A 133 21.51 -17.61 -1.59
N ALA A 134 21.82 -18.52 -2.54
CA ALA A 134 21.58 -18.24 -3.96
C ALA A 134 20.08 -18.12 -4.25
N SER A 135 19.26 -19.02 -3.67
CA SER A 135 17.81 -18.97 -3.77
C SER A 135 17.26 -17.66 -3.19
N LEU A 136 17.65 -17.33 -1.95
CA LEU A 136 17.23 -16.09 -1.28
C LEU A 136 17.66 -14.83 -2.05
N ARG A 137 18.88 -14.78 -2.58
CA ARG A 137 19.32 -13.64 -3.41
C ARG A 137 18.51 -13.52 -4.69
N SER A 138 18.23 -14.64 -5.36
CA SER A 138 17.41 -14.67 -6.58
C SER A 138 15.98 -14.19 -6.28
N GLU A 139 15.39 -14.67 -5.20
CA GLU A 139 14.05 -14.26 -4.75
C GLU A 139 14.02 -12.78 -4.36
N ASN A 140 15.04 -12.28 -3.64
CA ASN A 140 15.17 -10.86 -3.32
C ASN A 140 15.27 -9.99 -4.58
N ALA A 141 16.09 -10.40 -5.56
CA ALA A 141 16.25 -9.69 -6.83
C ALA A 141 14.94 -9.67 -7.63
N LYS A 142 14.20 -10.80 -7.63
CA LYS A 142 12.87 -10.89 -8.24
C LYS A 142 11.88 -9.95 -7.56
N MET A 143 11.76 -10.00 -6.23
CA MET A 143 10.88 -9.12 -5.46
C MET A 143 11.19 -7.63 -5.71
N LYS A 144 12.48 -7.25 -5.75
CA LYS A 144 12.90 -5.88 -6.07
C LYS A 144 12.45 -5.45 -7.47
N THR A 145 12.54 -6.36 -8.44
CA THR A 145 12.12 -6.09 -9.82
C THR A 145 10.60 -5.92 -9.91
N GLU A 146 9.82 -6.79 -9.26
CA GLU A 146 8.37 -6.70 -9.20
C GLU A 146 7.90 -5.41 -8.50
N LEU A 147 8.58 -5.01 -7.42
CA LEU A 147 8.31 -3.76 -6.71
C LEU A 147 8.48 -2.54 -7.63
N GLU A 148 9.60 -2.45 -8.36
CA GLU A 148 9.82 -1.35 -9.29
C GLU A 148 8.82 -1.36 -10.45
N GLN A 149 8.42 -2.54 -10.94
CA GLN A 149 7.36 -2.64 -11.95
C GLN A 149 6.01 -2.11 -11.44
N ILE A 150 5.60 -2.51 -10.23
CA ILE A 150 4.33 -2.04 -9.63
C ILE A 150 4.38 -0.53 -9.38
N LYS A 151 5.51 -0.03 -8.88
CA LYS A 151 5.72 1.41 -8.64
C LYS A 151 5.61 2.23 -9.93
N ASN A 152 6.23 1.77 -11.02
CA ASN A 152 6.13 2.43 -12.32
C ASN A 152 4.70 2.42 -12.85
N ARG A 153 4.02 1.26 -12.80
CA ARG A 153 2.61 1.16 -13.20
C ARG A 153 1.71 2.09 -12.40
N LEU A 154 1.91 2.18 -11.08
CA LEU A 154 1.13 3.06 -10.22
C LEU A 154 1.37 4.54 -10.55
N PHE A 155 2.62 4.90 -10.86
CA PHE A 155 2.95 6.26 -11.28
C PHE A 155 2.30 6.61 -12.62
N ASP A 156 2.37 5.71 -13.60
CA ASP A 156 1.77 5.91 -14.93
C ASP A 156 0.24 6.02 -14.84
N GLU A 157 -0.43 5.11 -14.11
CA GLU A 157 -1.88 5.17 -13.89
C GLU A 157 -2.29 6.43 -13.12
N SER A 158 -1.51 6.85 -12.11
CA SER A 158 -1.77 8.09 -11.39
C SER A 158 -1.68 9.32 -12.28
N GLN A 159 -0.68 9.36 -13.17
CA GLN A 159 -0.55 10.44 -14.15
C GLN A 159 -1.69 10.44 -15.16
N LYS A 160 -2.08 9.27 -15.65
CA LYS A 160 -3.20 9.10 -16.58
C LYS A 160 -4.50 9.58 -15.95
N ILE A 161 -4.85 9.10 -14.74
CA ILE A 161 -6.04 9.55 -14.00
C ILE A 161 -6.02 11.07 -13.79
N ARG A 162 -4.86 11.65 -13.46
CA ARG A 162 -4.73 13.11 -13.30
C ARG A 162 -4.98 13.85 -14.61
N ALA A 163 -4.44 13.35 -15.72
CA ALA A 163 -4.64 13.94 -17.04
C ALA A 163 -6.10 13.85 -17.48
N ASP A 164 -6.72 12.68 -17.32
CA ASP A 164 -8.13 12.43 -17.62
C ASP A 164 -9.04 13.34 -16.79
N ALA A 165 -8.84 13.41 -15.47
CA ALA A 165 -9.62 14.31 -14.60
C ALA A 165 -9.45 15.79 -14.98
N LYS A 166 -8.25 16.20 -15.37
CA LYS A 166 -8.01 17.57 -15.85
C LYS A 166 -8.74 17.83 -17.17
N LEU A 167 -8.75 16.87 -18.09
CA LEU A 167 -9.48 16.98 -19.35
C LEU A 167 -10.98 17.10 -19.09
N ASP A 168 -11.54 16.21 -18.27
CA ASP A 168 -12.97 16.21 -17.91
C ASP A 168 -13.40 17.55 -17.31
N ILE A 169 -12.64 18.08 -16.35
CA ILE A 169 -12.93 19.39 -15.74
C ILE A 169 -12.88 20.51 -16.80
N ASN A 170 -11.93 20.46 -17.74
CA ASN A 170 -11.84 21.48 -18.78
C ASN A 170 -12.98 21.39 -19.78
N LEU A 171 -13.39 20.18 -20.19
CA LEU A 171 -14.54 19.98 -21.07
C LEU A 171 -15.82 20.45 -20.40
N GLU A 172 -16.03 20.10 -19.13
CA GLU A 172 -17.23 20.51 -18.40
C GLU A 172 -17.25 22.02 -18.14
N ARG A 173 -16.08 22.63 -17.85
CA ARG A 173 -15.95 24.08 -17.77
C ARG A 173 -16.33 24.75 -19.09
N SER A 174 -15.82 24.25 -20.22
CA SER A 174 -16.18 24.78 -21.55
C SER A 174 -17.68 24.69 -21.78
N ARG A 175 -18.27 23.52 -21.49
CA ARG A 175 -19.72 23.29 -21.64
C ARG A 175 -20.56 24.27 -20.81
N VAL A 176 -20.18 24.48 -19.55
CA VAL A 176 -20.85 25.45 -18.67
C VAL A 176 -20.71 26.88 -19.19
N THR A 177 -19.52 27.25 -19.67
CA THR A 177 -19.30 28.57 -20.28
C THR A 177 -20.15 28.76 -21.54
N ASP A 178 -20.20 27.79 -22.44
CA ASP A 178 -21.00 27.86 -23.66
C ASP A 178 -22.49 28.03 -23.32
N MET A 179 -23.03 27.23 -22.40
CA MET A 179 -24.40 27.38 -21.91
C MET A 179 -24.66 28.75 -21.28
N PHE A 180 -23.72 29.28 -20.50
CA PHE A 180 -23.85 30.60 -19.90
C PHE A 180 -23.89 31.70 -20.97
N THR A 181 -23.01 31.63 -21.98
CA THR A 181 -23.01 32.61 -23.08
C THR A 181 -24.28 32.53 -23.92
N GLU A 182 -24.85 31.34 -24.12
CA GLU A 182 -26.12 31.16 -24.79
C GLU A 182 -27.27 31.78 -23.97
N GLN A 183 -27.29 31.56 -22.66
CA GLN A 183 -28.27 32.17 -21.77
C GLN A 183 -28.16 33.70 -21.75
N GLU A 184 -26.95 34.25 -21.71
CA GLU A 184 -26.71 35.69 -21.76
C GLU A 184 -27.22 36.29 -23.08
N LYS A 185 -26.96 35.61 -24.21
CA LYS A 185 -27.50 36.02 -25.52
C LYS A 185 -29.02 36.02 -25.54
N ASN A 186 -29.66 34.93 -25.08
CA ASN A 186 -31.12 34.83 -25.02
C ASN A 186 -31.73 35.92 -24.12
N LEU A 187 -31.08 36.21 -22.99
CA LEU A 187 -31.50 37.27 -22.08
C LEU A 187 -31.38 38.65 -22.73
N MET A 188 -30.29 38.89 -23.47
CA MET A 188 -30.09 40.14 -24.22
C MET A 188 -31.14 40.31 -25.33
N GLU A 189 -31.48 39.24 -26.05
CA GLU A 189 -32.52 39.25 -27.08
C GLU A 189 -33.90 39.56 -26.48
N VAL A 190 -34.30 38.84 -25.43
CA VAL A 190 -35.57 39.08 -24.71
C VAL A 190 -35.62 40.50 -24.15
N ASN A 191 -34.53 41.01 -23.57
CA ASN A 191 -34.47 42.37 -23.06
C ASN A 191 -34.60 43.41 -24.18
N SER A 192 -33.98 43.17 -25.34
CA SER A 192 -34.12 44.03 -26.53
C SER A 192 -35.55 44.04 -27.06
N GLU A 193 -36.18 42.86 -27.16
CA GLU A 193 -37.60 42.76 -27.56
C GLU A 193 -38.53 43.45 -26.57
N PHE A 194 -38.28 43.28 -25.27
CA PHE A 194 -39.03 43.94 -24.21
C PHE A 194 -38.91 45.46 -24.31
N ASN A 195 -37.70 46.00 -24.46
CA ASN A 195 -37.48 47.43 -24.62
C ASN A 195 -38.17 47.99 -25.87
N LYS A 196 -38.13 47.24 -26.99
CA LYS A 196 -38.84 47.62 -28.21
C LYS A 196 -40.36 47.71 -27.97
N LYS A 197 -40.97 46.68 -27.37
CA LYS A 197 -42.40 46.67 -27.05
C LYS A 197 -42.78 47.78 -26.07
N THR A 198 -41.94 48.04 -25.06
CA THR A 198 -42.14 49.16 -24.13
C THR A 198 -42.16 50.49 -24.88
N GLY A 199 -41.21 50.73 -25.79
CA GLY A 199 -41.20 51.93 -26.63
C GLY A 199 -42.43 52.05 -27.55
N GLU A 200 -42.89 50.95 -28.14
CA GLU A 200 -44.13 50.91 -28.94
C GLU A 200 -45.36 51.28 -28.09
N ILE A 201 -45.46 50.72 -26.87
CA ILE A 201 -46.53 51.03 -25.92
C ILE A 201 -46.47 52.51 -25.54
N GLU A 202 -45.30 53.03 -25.16
CA GLU A 202 -45.13 54.43 -24.79
C GLU A 202 -45.54 55.38 -25.92
N SER A 203 -45.11 55.11 -27.16
CA SER A 203 -45.52 55.91 -28.32
C SER A 203 -47.04 55.87 -28.54
N SER A 204 -47.66 54.69 -28.46
CA SER A 204 -49.12 54.55 -28.58
C SER A 204 -49.86 55.27 -27.46
N THR A 205 -49.36 55.22 -26.22
CA THR A 205 -49.91 55.96 -25.09
C THR A 205 -49.82 57.46 -25.35
N VAL A 206 -48.67 57.98 -25.78
CA VAL A 206 -48.51 59.40 -26.11
C VAL A 206 -49.46 59.84 -27.22
N ASP A 207 -49.61 59.04 -28.28
CA ASP A 207 -50.52 59.36 -29.39
C ASP A 207 -52.00 59.35 -28.96
N THR A 208 -52.40 58.40 -28.11
CA THR A 208 -53.76 58.37 -27.56
C THR A 208 -54.01 59.53 -26.60
N THR A 209 -53.05 59.88 -25.74
CA THR A 209 -53.14 61.07 -24.88
C THR A 209 -53.30 62.35 -25.70
N LYS A 210 -52.49 62.53 -26.76
CA LYS A 210 -52.63 63.68 -27.67
C LYS A 210 -54.02 63.75 -28.33
N LYS A 211 -54.56 62.62 -28.77
CA LYS A 211 -55.92 62.56 -29.34
C LYS A 211 -56.97 62.98 -28.32
N ILE A 212 -56.88 62.46 -27.10
CA ILE A 212 -57.77 62.85 -25.99
C ILE A 212 -57.67 64.35 -25.73
N ASP A 213 -56.47 64.92 -25.67
CA ASP A 213 -56.29 66.37 -25.44
C ASP A 213 -56.92 67.22 -26.54
N ILE A 214 -56.78 66.82 -27.81
CA ILE A 214 -57.41 67.48 -28.95
C ILE A 214 -58.94 67.40 -28.85
N GLU A 215 -59.49 66.22 -28.58
CA GLU A 215 -60.94 66.03 -28.42
C GLU A 215 -61.48 66.86 -27.24
N VAL A 216 -60.80 66.86 -26.10
CA VAL A 216 -61.14 67.68 -24.92
C VAL A 216 -61.12 69.17 -25.27
N ALA A 217 -60.11 69.65 -25.98
CA ALA A 217 -60.04 71.04 -26.43
C ALA A 217 -61.18 71.38 -27.41
N SER A 218 -61.50 70.48 -28.34
CA SER A 218 -62.59 70.66 -29.30
C SER A 218 -63.98 70.67 -28.64
N LEU A 219 -64.21 69.79 -27.66
CA LEU A 219 -65.46 69.75 -26.91
C LEU A 219 -65.61 71.00 -26.05
N LYS A 220 -64.51 71.49 -25.47
CA LYS A 220 -64.50 72.73 -24.69
C LYS A 220 -64.86 73.95 -25.55
N THR A 221 -64.28 74.09 -26.76
CA THR A 221 -64.62 75.20 -27.66
C THR A 221 -66.08 75.12 -28.15
N LEU A 222 -66.57 73.91 -28.45
CA LEU A 222 -67.97 73.70 -28.79
C LEU A 222 -68.89 74.10 -27.63
N LEU A 223 -68.58 73.68 -26.41
CA LEU A 223 -69.32 74.04 -25.20
C LEU A 223 -69.34 75.57 -24.97
N GLU A 224 -68.20 76.24 -25.11
CA GLU A 224 -68.11 77.70 -24.99
C GLU A 224 -68.93 78.41 -26.07
N SER A 225 -68.92 77.92 -27.31
CA SER A 225 -69.74 78.46 -28.39
C SER A 225 -71.24 78.30 -28.12
N LEU A 226 -71.66 77.14 -27.60
CA LEU A 226 -73.05 76.84 -27.29
C LEU A 226 -73.57 77.64 -26.08
N LYS A 227 -72.69 77.91 -25.09
CA LYS A 227 -72.97 78.86 -24.01
C LYS A 227 -73.24 80.26 -24.58
N LEU A 228 -72.37 80.77 -25.46
CA LEU A 228 -72.54 82.09 -26.07
C LEU A 228 -73.82 82.17 -26.93
N GLN A 229 -74.15 81.11 -27.68
CA GLN A 229 -75.41 81.03 -28.43
C GLN A 229 -76.63 81.07 -27.51
N THR A 230 -76.65 80.26 -26.45
CA THR A 230 -77.74 80.24 -25.47
C THR A 230 -77.94 81.62 -24.83
N VAL A 231 -76.86 82.32 -24.47
CA VAL A 231 -76.93 83.69 -23.94
C VAL A 231 -77.54 84.66 -24.95
N ARG A 232 -77.17 84.57 -26.23
CA ARG A 232 -77.74 85.41 -27.30
C ARG A 232 -79.24 85.14 -27.53
N TYR A 233 -79.65 83.87 -27.59
CA TYR A 233 -81.06 83.49 -27.72
C TYR A 233 -81.89 83.99 -26.54
N LEU A 234 -81.38 83.84 -25.32
CA LEU A 234 -82.06 84.31 -24.11
C LEU A 234 -82.23 85.84 -24.12
N ALA A 235 -81.19 86.59 -24.51
CA ALA A 235 -81.30 88.03 -24.70
C ALA A 235 -82.36 88.39 -25.75
N ALA A 236 -82.39 87.72 -26.90
CA ALA A 236 -83.38 87.95 -27.96
C ALA A 236 -84.82 87.69 -27.48
N CYS A 237 -85.06 86.65 -26.68
CA CYS A 237 -86.36 86.37 -26.08
C CYS A 237 -86.79 87.45 -25.07
N ILE A 238 -85.88 87.95 -24.24
CA ILE A 238 -86.20 89.06 -23.32
C ILE A 238 -86.55 90.31 -24.12
N PHE A 239 -85.78 90.63 -25.17
CA PHE A 239 -86.08 91.77 -26.05
C PHE A 239 -87.43 91.61 -26.76
N SER A 240 -87.77 90.43 -27.29
CA SER A 240 -89.06 90.21 -27.96
C SER A 240 -90.24 90.30 -26.97
N CYS A 241 -90.10 89.75 -25.77
CA CYS A 241 -91.08 89.92 -24.69
C CYS A 241 -91.28 91.41 -24.33
N LEU A 242 -90.19 92.19 -24.20
CA LEU A 242 -90.28 93.63 -23.94
C LEU A 242 -91.01 94.38 -25.07
N VAL A 243 -90.71 94.05 -26.34
CA VAL A 243 -91.39 94.64 -27.50
C VAL A 243 -92.88 94.30 -27.49
N LEU A 244 -93.26 93.05 -27.19
CA LEU A 244 -94.66 92.65 -27.05
C LEU A 244 -95.35 93.37 -25.90
N SER A 245 -94.73 93.45 -24.73
CA SER A 245 -95.28 94.20 -23.58
C SER A 245 -95.50 95.68 -23.91
N LEU A 246 -94.55 96.33 -24.61
CA LEU A 246 -94.71 97.70 -25.10
C LEU A 246 -95.82 97.82 -26.15
N GLY A 247 -95.97 96.83 -27.03
CA GLY A 247 -97.07 96.73 -27.98
C GLY A 247 -98.44 96.62 -27.30
N PHE A 248 -98.57 95.75 -26.30
CA PHE A 248 -99.78 95.60 -25.49
C PHE A 248 -100.10 96.87 -24.69
N TRP A 249 -99.09 97.52 -24.10
CA TRP A 249 -99.30 98.80 -23.39
C TRP A 249 -99.79 99.89 -24.34
N ARG A 250 -99.31 99.92 -25.59
CA ARG A 250 -99.76 100.88 -26.61
C ARG A 250 -101.19 100.62 -27.10
N LEU A 251 -101.66 99.38 -27.08
CA LEU A 251 -103.03 98.99 -27.46
C LEU A 251 -104.06 99.20 -26.33
N TRP A 252 -103.62 99.32 -25.07
CA TRP A 252 -104.47 99.57 -23.91
C TRP A 252 -104.59 101.06 -23.54
N LYS A 253 -104.01 101.96 -24.35
CA LYS A 253 -104.15 103.41 -24.22
C LYS A 253 -104.98 103.96 -25.37
#